data_AF-A0A844KDU4-F1
#
_entry.id   AF-A0A844KDU4-F1
#
_cell.length_a   1.000
_cell.length_b   1.000
_cell.length_c   1.000
_cell.angle_alpha   90.00
_cell.angle_beta   90.00
_cell.angle_gamma   90.00
#
_symmetry.space_group_name_H-M   'P 1'
#
loop_
_entity.id
_entity.type
_entity.pdbx_description
1 polymer ?
#
loop_
_entity_poly.entity_id
_entity_poly.type
_entity_poly.pdbx_seq_one_letter_code
_entity_poly.pdbx_strand_id
1 'polypeptide(L)'
;MISLTLTNVKNFMSHLLLKETFDNFSFIEGEIITFNTFRIDGYIQKDFFDSEEEIPEYSLWKNLREFCFSLIKGKKTPLGFHFVFSLNSKNISRLIEQKELGLNPADVQGLYLNIRYDGTHLTCVTGTSFKSFMMDKTLEREWDEMVKKFFLKKEIAFELM
;
A
#
# COMPACT_ATOMS: atom_id res chain seq x y z
N MET A 1 -2.12 -14.22 3.25
CA MET A 1 -3.08 -13.13 3.08
C MET A 1 -3.93 -13.14 4.32
N ILE A 2 -3.95 -12.01 4.99
CA ILE A 2 -4.76 -11.75 6.17
C ILE A 2 -5.62 -10.52 5.91
N SER A 3 -6.74 -10.44 6.62
CA SER A 3 -7.60 -9.27 6.62
C SER A 3 -7.61 -8.63 7.99
N LEU A 4 -7.29 -7.34 8.04
CA LEU A 4 -7.12 -6.58 9.27
C LEU A 4 -8.20 -5.49 9.32
N THR A 5 -8.99 -5.47 10.39
CA THR A 5 -9.89 -4.36 10.70
C THR A 5 -9.11 -3.30 11.48
N LEU A 6 -9.09 -2.07 10.97
CA LEU A 6 -8.37 -0.95 11.56
C LEU A 6 -9.29 -0.22 12.54
N THR A 7 -9.18 -0.56 13.83
CA THR A 7 -10.14 -0.19 14.87
C THR A 7 -10.11 1.29 15.26
N ASN A 8 -9.04 2.01 14.93
CA ASN A 8 -8.95 3.44 15.13
C ASN A 8 -8.77 4.17 13.79
N VAL A 9 -9.90 4.45 13.14
CA VAL A 9 -9.95 5.14 11.83
C VAL A 9 -9.21 6.47 11.87
N LYS A 10 -9.43 7.30 12.89
CA LYS A 10 -8.78 8.62 12.99
C LYS A 10 -7.26 8.51 13.06
N ASN A 11 -6.74 7.59 13.88
CA ASN A 11 -5.30 7.35 13.97
C ASN A 11 -4.75 6.88 12.61
N PHE A 12 -5.38 5.88 11.99
CA PHE A 12 -4.91 5.37 10.71
C PHE A 12 -4.92 6.44 9.61
N MET A 13 -6.00 7.22 9.51
CA MET A 13 -6.11 8.30 8.53
C MET A 13 -5.02 9.36 8.71
N SER A 14 -4.60 9.63 9.96
CA SER A 14 -3.43 10.47 10.23
C SER A 14 -2.14 9.85 9.67
N HIS A 15 -1.92 8.55 9.86
CA HIS A 15 -0.76 7.85 9.28
C HIS A 15 -0.77 7.83 7.76
N LEU A 16 -1.95 7.64 7.15
CA LEU A 16 -2.13 7.56 5.71
C LEU A 16 -1.94 8.92 5.03
N LEU A 17 -2.58 9.97 5.54
CA LEU A 17 -2.69 11.25 4.82
C LEU A 17 -1.78 12.37 5.36
N LEU A 18 -1.34 12.29 6.62
CA LEU A 18 -0.66 13.40 7.29
C LEU A 18 0.78 13.08 7.70
N LYS A 19 1.16 11.80 7.80
CA LYS A 19 2.49 11.36 8.23
C LYS A 19 3.21 10.63 7.10
N GLU A 20 4.53 10.53 7.24
CA GLU A 20 5.42 9.83 6.29
C GLU A 20 5.38 8.30 6.40
N THR A 21 4.32 7.75 7.01
CA THR A 21 4.30 6.33 7.42
C THR A 21 4.33 5.39 6.23
N PHE A 22 3.67 5.76 5.13
CA PHE A 22 3.56 4.97 3.91
C PHE A 22 4.37 5.53 2.73
N ASP A 23 5.19 6.55 2.95
CA ASP A 23 5.80 7.35 1.87
C ASP A 23 6.69 6.58 0.92
N ASN A 24 7.30 5.50 1.40
CA ASN A 24 8.20 4.64 0.62
C ASN A 24 7.49 3.44 -0.03
N PHE A 25 6.17 3.34 0.11
CA PHE A 25 5.37 2.38 -0.64
C PHE A 25 5.10 2.91 -2.05
N SER A 26 5.15 2.01 -3.02
CA SER A 26 4.67 2.26 -4.36
C SER A 26 3.14 2.33 -4.31
N PHE A 27 2.56 3.38 -4.88
CA PHE A 27 1.13 3.51 -5.09
C PHE A 27 0.79 2.84 -6.42
N ILE A 28 -0.07 1.82 -6.39
CA ILE A 28 -0.46 1.04 -7.57
C ILE A 28 -1.68 1.66 -8.22
N GLU A 29 -2.73 1.86 -7.43
CA GLU A 29 -3.96 2.52 -7.88
C GLU A 29 -4.76 3.03 -6.68
N GLY A 30 -5.72 3.91 -6.97
CA GLY A 30 -6.66 4.35 -5.96
C GLY A 30 -7.97 4.91 -6.48
N GLU A 31 -8.99 4.80 -5.65
CA GLU A 31 -10.31 5.39 -5.84
C GLU A 31 -10.70 6.18 -4.58
N ILE A 32 -11.21 7.40 -4.75
CA ILE A 32 -11.75 8.23 -3.67
C ILE A 32 -13.14 8.69 -4.09
N ILE A 33 -14.12 8.44 -3.22
CA ILE A 33 -15.52 8.78 -3.46
C ILE A 33 -15.92 9.90 -2.50
N THR A 34 -16.11 11.11 -3.02
CA THR A 34 -16.63 12.27 -2.29
C THR A 34 -17.84 12.87 -3.00
N PHE A 35 -17.75 14.12 -3.47
CA PHE A 35 -18.76 14.72 -4.36
C PHE A 35 -18.65 14.15 -5.79
N ASN A 36 -17.50 13.59 -6.14
CA ASN A 36 -17.24 12.83 -7.36
C ASN A 36 -16.44 11.56 -7.00
N THR A 37 -16.41 10.61 -7.93
CA THR A 37 -15.47 9.49 -7.88
C THR A 37 -14.20 9.87 -8.63
N PHE A 38 -13.09 9.94 -7.91
CA PHE A 38 -11.76 10.17 -8.47
C PHE A 38 -11.03 8.84 -8.55
N ARG A 39 -10.43 8.55 -9.71
CA ARG A 39 -9.55 7.39 -9.91
C ARG A 39 -8.17 7.88 -10.25
N ILE A 40 -7.17 7.26 -9.62
CA ILE A 40 -5.77 7.63 -9.74
C ILE A 40 -5.03 6.36 -10.15
N ASP A 41 -4.38 6.43 -11.30
CA ASP A 41 -3.42 5.43 -11.75
C ASP A 41 -2.05 5.75 -11.13
N GLY A 42 -1.38 4.74 -10.59
CA GLY A 42 -0.07 4.86 -9.98
C GLY A 42 1.11 4.81 -10.95
N TYR A 43 0.89 4.37 -12.20
CA TYR A 43 1.95 4.32 -13.21
C TYR A 43 2.55 5.70 -13.49
N ILE A 44 3.87 5.79 -13.43
CA ILE A 44 4.58 7.01 -13.81
C ILE A 44 4.57 7.12 -15.34
N GLN A 45 4.06 8.25 -15.84
CA GLN A 45 4.13 8.60 -17.25
C GLN A 45 5.56 9.03 -17.60
N LYS A 46 6.38 8.10 -18.08
CA LYS A 46 7.82 8.34 -18.33
C LYS A 46 8.05 9.43 -19.37
N ASP A 47 7.18 9.52 -20.38
CA ASP A 47 7.23 10.55 -21.42
C ASP A 47 7.02 11.99 -20.90
N PHE A 48 6.57 12.16 -19.65
CA PHE A 48 6.48 13.47 -19.00
C PHE A 48 7.85 14.00 -18.55
N PHE A 49 8.84 13.12 -18.37
CA PHE A 49 10.14 13.48 -17.82
C PHE A 49 11.20 13.49 -18.93
N ASP A 50 11.98 14.56 -18.99
CA ASP A 50 13.09 14.70 -19.94
C ASP A 50 14.40 14.06 -19.41
N SER A 51 14.34 13.15 -18.43
CA SER A 51 15.54 12.60 -17.78
C SER A 51 15.99 11.27 -18.37
N GLU A 52 17.31 11.09 -18.44
CA GLU A 52 17.94 9.79 -18.74
C GLU A 52 18.00 8.87 -17.51
N GLU A 53 17.45 9.29 -16.38
CA GLU A 53 17.48 8.51 -15.14
C GLU A 53 16.51 7.32 -15.20
N GLU A 54 16.81 6.28 -14.44
CA GLU A 54 15.92 5.13 -14.31
C GLU A 54 14.65 5.53 -13.52
N ILE A 55 13.59 5.87 -14.25
CA ILE A 55 12.30 6.24 -13.68
C ILE A 55 11.58 4.96 -13.19
N PRO A 56 11.18 4.90 -11.91
CA PRO A 56 10.45 3.75 -11.38
C PRO A 56 9.11 3.56 -12.08
N GLU A 57 8.58 2.34 -12.03
CA GLU A 57 7.30 2.01 -12.67
C GLU A 57 6.11 2.74 -12.03
N TYR A 58 6.11 2.82 -10.69
CA TYR A 58 5.01 3.39 -9.90
C TYR A 58 5.46 4.59 -9.09
N SER A 59 4.54 5.55 -8.92
CA SER A 59 4.71 6.68 -8.02
C SER A 59 4.83 6.22 -6.58
N LEU A 60 5.70 6.86 -5.80
CA LEU A 60 5.72 6.69 -4.35
C LEU A 60 4.55 7.46 -3.71
N TRP A 61 4.02 6.93 -2.60
CA TRP A 61 2.88 7.54 -1.92
C TRP A 61 3.13 9.01 -1.55
N LYS A 62 4.35 9.36 -1.13
CA LYS A 62 4.72 10.75 -0.78
C LYS A 62 4.38 11.77 -1.87
N ASN A 63 4.42 11.37 -3.15
CA ASN A 63 4.17 12.25 -4.28
C ASN A 63 2.67 12.51 -4.50
N LEU A 64 1.80 11.60 -4.06
CA LEU A 64 0.36 11.66 -4.27
C LEU A 64 -0.43 11.98 -2.98
N ARG A 65 0.19 11.78 -1.81
CA ARG A 65 -0.43 11.92 -0.49
C ARG A 65 -1.14 13.26 -0.31
N GLU A 66 -0.49 14.36 -0.65
CA GLU A 66 -1.07 15.71 -0.49
C GLU A 66 -2.27 15.94 -1.42
N PHE A 67 -2.18 15.42 -2.65
CA PHE A 67 -3.29 15.46 -3.59
C PHE A 67 -4.48 14.64 -3.09
N CYS A 68 -4.26 13.39 -2.66
CA CYS A 68 -5.31 12.56 -2.05
C CYS A 68 -5.89 13.19 -0.79
N PHE A 69 -5.05 13.78 0.06
CA PHE A 69 -5.51 14.55 1.21
C PHE A 69 -6.39 15.73 0.79
N SER A 70 -6.07 16.41 -0.30
CA SER A 70 -6.91 17.50 -0.81
C SER A 70 -8.31 17.07 -1.26
N LEU A 71 -8.45 15.83 -1.74
CA LEU A 71 -9.73 15.25 -2.16
C LEU A 71 -10.57 14.79 -0.96
N ILE A 72 -9.92 14.40 0.14
CA ILE A 72 -10.56 13.88 1.36
C ILE A 72 -10.83 14.99 2.38
N LYS A 73 -9.99 16.04 2.43
CA LYS A 73 -10.14 17.13 3.40
C LYS A 73 -11.42 17.91 3.13
N GLY A 74 -12.15 18.23 4.18
CA GLY A 74 -13.39 19.00 4.08
C GLY A 74 -14.28 18.83 5.29
N LYS A 75 -15.51 19.37 5.20
CA LYS A 75 -16.52 19.27 6.26
C LYS A 75 -17.30 17.95 6.21
N LYS A 76 -17.38 17.32 5.04
CA LYS A 76 -18.08 16.05 4.83
C LYS A 76 -17.05 14.94 4.73
N THR A 77 -17.32 13.83 5.40
CA THR A 77 -16.52 12.61 5.28
C THR A 77 -16.64 12.02 3.87
N PRO A 78 -15.58 11.41 3.31
CA PRO A 78 -15.69 10.68 2.07
C PRO A 78 -16.72 9.54 2.22
N LEU A 79 -17.40 9.21 1.12
CA LEU A 79 -18.29 8.05 1.06
C LEU A 79 -17.50 6.74 1.10
N GLY A 80 -16.27 6.75 0.59
CA GLY A 80 -15.37 5.62 0.62
C GLY A 80 -14.07 5.93 -0.10
N PHE A 81 -13.09 5.07 0.09
CA PHE A 81 -11.88 5.04 -0.74
C PHE A 81 -11.29 3.63 -0.76
N HIS A 82 -10.49 3.37 -1.78
CA HIS A 82 -9.68 2.17 -1.89
C HIS A 82 -8.30 2.59 -2.41
N PHE A 83 -7.25 2.21 -1.70
CA PHE A 83 -5.87 2.41 -2.13
C PHE A 83 -5.13 1.08 -2.15
N VAL A 84 -4.40 0.85 -3.23
CA VAL A 84 -3.52 -0.30 -3.37
C VAL A 84 -2.09 0.18 -3.34
N PHE A 85 -1.35 -0.28 -2.33
CA PHE A 85 0.08 -0.06 -2.22
C PHE A 85 0.83 -1.35 -2.49
N SER A 86 2.08 -1.24 -2.96
CA SER A 86 3.05 -2.33 -2.98
C SER A 86 4.32 -1.92 -2.24
N LEU A 87 4.96 -2.90 -1.62
CA LEU A 87 6.36 -2.77 -1.21
C LEU A 87 7.20 -2.56 -2.48
N ASN A 88 8.15 -1.62 -2.45
CA ASN A 88 9.02 -1.38 -3.60
C ASN A 88 9.98 -2.57 -3.84
N SER A 89 10.45 -2.72 -5.09
CA SER A 89 11.29 -3.85 -5.53
C SER A 89 12.57 -4.02 -4.71
N LYS A 90 13.20 -2.91 -4.30
CA LYS A 90 14.40 -2.92 -3.44
C LYS A 90 14.11 -3.56 -2.08
N ASN A 91 12.99 -3.20 -1.47
CA ASN A 91 12.58 -3.74 -0.17
C ASN A 91 12.08 -5.19 -0.27
N ILE A 92 11.45 -5.59 -1.37
CA ILE A 92 11.11 -7.00 -1.63
C ILE A 92 12.38 -7.85 -1.69
N SER A 93 13.38 -7.42 -2.47
CA SER A 93 14.66 -8.12 -2.60
C SER A 93 15.34 -8.28 -1.24
N ARG A 94 15.39 -7.18 -0.47
CA ARG A 94 15.92 -7.18 0.90
C ARG A 94 15.18 -8.15 1.83
N LEU A 95 13.85 -8.22 1.75
CA LEU A 95 13.06 -9.15 2.57
C LEU A 95 13.44 -10.61 2.27
N ILE A 96 13.53 -10.95 1.00
CA ILE A 96 13.86 -12.31 0.53
C ILE A 96 15.25 -12.72 1.03
N GLU A 97 16.24 -11.84 0.88
CA GLU A 97 17.62 -12.06 1.34
C GLU A 97 17.69 -12.20 2.86
N GLN A 98 17.10 -11.26 3.62
CA GLN A 98 17.17 -11.24 5.09
C GLN A 98 16.49 -12.44 5.75
N LYS A 99 15.51 -13.04 5.06
CA LYS A 99 14.76 -14.19 5.54
C LYS A 99 15.23 -15.51 4.94
N GLU A 100 16.27 -15.46 4.09
CA GLU A 100 16.87 -16.63 3.42
C GLU A 100 15.81 -17.51 2.75
N LEU A 101 14.83 -16.88 2.08
CA LEU A 101 13.65 -17.59 1.55
C LEU A 101 13.96 -18.49 0.36
N GLY A 102 15.19 -18.45 -0.19
CA GLY A 102 15.57 -19.21 -1.37
C GLY A 102 14.79 -18.83 -2.64
N LEU A 103 14.08 -17.69 -2.63
CA LEU A 103 13.31 -17.18 -3.76
C LEU A 103 14.18 -16.26 -4.61
N ASN A 104 13.95 -16.26 -5.93
CA ASN A 104 14.48 -15.22 -6.79
C ASN A 104 13.54 -14.00 -6.72
N PRO A 105 14.01 -12.80 -6.33
CA PRO A 105 13.18 -11.59 -6.29
C PRO A 105 12.49 -11.28 -7.64
N ALA A 106 13.07 -11.70 -8.77
CA ALA A 106 12.49 -11.50 -10.08
C ALA A 106 11.17 -12.26 -10.32
N ASP A 107 10.92 -13.34 -9.55
CA ASP A 107 9.70 -14.16 -9.65
C ASP A 107 8.53 -13.56 -8.84
N VAL A 108 8.82 -12.61 -7.94
CA VAL A 108 7.82 -11.92 -7.13
C VAL A 108 7.30 -10.71 -7.90
N GLN A 109 6.00 -10.71 -8.20
CA GLN A 109 5.36 -9.58 -8.87
C GLN A 109 5.09 -8.43 -7.90
N GLY A 110 4.71 -8.71 -6.66
CA GLY A 110 4.50 -7.67 -5.66
C GLY A 110 3.98 -8.16 -4.31
N LEU A 111 4.18 -7.32 -3.29
CA LEU A 111 3.67 -7.49 -1.93
C LEU A 111 2.78 -6.30 -1.59
N TYR A 112 1.48 -6.54 -1.49
CA TYR A 112 0.47 -5.50 -1.53
C TYR A 112 -0.17 -5.23 -0.17
N LEU A 113 -0.63 -3.98 0.00
CA LEU A 113 -1.60 -3.56 1.00
C LEU A 113 -2.81 -2.98 0.28
N ASN A 114 -3.96 -3.62 0.45
CA ASN A 114 -5.26 -3.13 -0.02
C ASN A 114 -5.97 -2.46 1.15
N ILE A 115 -6.02 -1.14 1.15
CA ILE A 115 -6.68 -0.37 2.21
C ILE A 115 -8.02 0.13 1.69
N ARG A 116 -9.10 -0.24 2.37
CA ARG A 116 -10.45 0.12 1.96
C ARG A 116 -11.23 0.75 3.10
N TYR A 117 -11.88 1.86 2.80
CA TYR A 117 -12.86 2.52 3.65
C TYR A 117 -14.21 2.54 2.94
N ASP A 118 -15.27 2.07 3.61
CA ASP A 118 -16.63 2.00 3.05
C ASP A 118 -17.58 3.10 3.57
N GLY A 119 -17.03 4.10 4.25
CA GLY A 119 -17.80 5.13 4.95
C GLY A 119 -17.97 4.85 6.45
N THR A 120 -17.73 3.62 6.88
CA THR A 120 -17.89 3.20 8.28
C THR A 120 -16.71 2.39 8.79
N HIS A 121 -16.29 1.38 8.05
CA HIS A 121 -15.23 0.45 8.41
C HIS A 121 -14.00 0.71 7.56
N LEU A 122 -12.84 0.51 8.18
CA LEU A 122 -11.55 0.63 7.54
C LEU A 122 -10.85 -0.73 7.65
N THR A 123 -10.47 -1.29 6.51
CA THR A 123 -9.82 -2.60 6.42
C THR A 123 -8.51 -2.51 5.66
N CYS A 124 -7.59 -3.40 5.99
CA CYS A 124 -6.34 -3.59 5.27
C CYS A 124 -6.17 -5.09 4.97
N VAL A 125 -6.09 -5.44 3.69
CA VAL A 125 -5.85 -6.82 3.24
C VAL A 125 -4.44 -6.92 2.65
N THR A 126 -3.66 -7.88 3.12
CA THR A 126 -2.32 -8.15 2.58
C THR A 126 -2.42 -8.99 1.31
N GLY A 127 -1.62 -8.67 0.29
CA GLY A 127 -1.55 -9.45 -0.95
C GLY A 127 -0.12 -9.90 -1.24
N THR A 128 0.00 -11.05 -1.88
CA THR A 128 1.27 -11.54 -2.44
C THR A 128 0.99 -12.03 -3.85
N SER A 129 1.79 -11.59 -4.80
CA SER A 129 1.67 -12.00 -6.20
C SER A 129 3.02 -12.45 -6.75
N PHE A 130 2.98 -13.51 -7.54
CA PHE A 130 4.12 -14.09 -8.23
C PHE A 130 3.84 -14.05 -9.73
N LYS A 131 4.91 -13.97 -10.55
CA LYS A 131 4.79 -14.00 -12.02
C LYS A 131 4.39 -15.37 -12.56
N SER A 132 4.66 -16.42 -11.80
CA SER A 132 4.26 -17.80 -12.07
C SER A 132 3.60 -18.41 -10.83
N PHE A 133 2.86 -19.50 -11.03
CA PHE A 133 2.30 -20.24 -9.91
C PHE A 133 3.42 -20.74 -8.97
N MET A 134 3.28 -20.45 -7.68
CA MET A 134 4.15 -20.92 -6.61
C MET A 134 3.31 -21.62 -5.55
N MET A 135 3.71 -22.82 -5.15
CA MET A 135 3.03 -23.58 -4.08
C MET A 135 3.50 -23.16 -2.68
N ASP A 136 4.73 -22.65 -2.58
CA ASP A 136 5.29 -22.19 -1.32
C ASP A 136 4.65 -20.87 -0.86
N LYS A 137 4.07 -20.90 0.34
CA LYS A 137 3.42 -19.76 1.01
C LYS A 137 4.31 -19.10 2.06
N THR A 138 5.61 -19.36 2.06
CA THR A 138 6.52 -18.81 3.08
C THR A 138 6.63 -17.29 2.96
N LEU A 139 6.77 -16.75 1.73
CA LEU A 139 6.78 -15.30 1.51
C LEU A 139 5.47 -14.63 1.95
N GLU A 140 4.33 -15.27 1.67
CA GLU A 140 3.01 -14.78 2.08
C GLU A 140 2.92 -14.64 3.61
N ARG A 141 3.37 -15.67 4.35
CA ARG A 141 3.41 -15.66 5.81
C ARG A 141 4.36 -14.59 6.36
N GLU A 142 5.56 -14.47 5.79
CA GLU A 142 6.52 -13.44 6.21
C GLU A 142 6.01 -12.02 5.94
N TRP A 143 5.31 -11.82 4.82
CA TRP A 143 4.68 -10.55 4.50
C TRP A 143 3.58 -10.21 5.51
N ASP A 144 2.68 -11.14 5.79
CA ASP A 144 1.60 -10.98 6.76
C ASP A 144 2.14 -10.61 8.16
N GLU A 145 3.20 -11.28 8.62
CA GLU A 145 3.87 -10.95 9.89
C GLU A 145 4.57 -9.59 9.86
N MET A 146 5.21 -9.23 8.75
CA MET A 146 5.85 -7.92 8.59
C MET A 146 4.83 -6.79 8.69
N VAL A 147 3.66 -6.93 8.06
CA VAL A 147 2.59 -5.92 8.10
C VAL A 147 2.05 -5.74 9.51
N LYS A 148 1.79 -6.83 10.23
CA LYS A 148 1.38 -6.77 11.64
C LYS A 148 2.43 -6.05 12.50
N LYS A 149 3.71 -6.40 12.36
CA LYS A 149 4.81 -5.74 13.09
C LYS A 149 4.95 -4.27 12.73
N PHE A 150 4.76 -3.93 11.45
CA PHE A 150 4.78 -2.56 10.97
C PHE A 150 3.66 -1.72 11.60
N PHE A 151 2.42 -2.25 11.65
CA PHE A 151 1.30 -1.57 12.30
C PHE A 151 1.52 -1.42 13.81
N LEU A 152 1.96 -2.47 14.51
CA LEU A 152 2.28 -2.40 15.93
C LEU A 152 3.37 -1.34 16.23
N LYS A 153 4.45 -1.31 15.44
CA LYS A 153 5.55 -0.34 15.59
C LYS A 153 5.08 1.10 15.34
N LYS A 154 4.06 1.30 14.52
CA LYS A 154 3.48 2.61 14.21
C LYS A 154 2.28 2.96 15.08
N GLU A 155 1.98 2.12 16.09
CA GLU A 155 0.83 2.29 16.99
C GLU A 155 -0.51 2.35 16.25
N ILE A 156 -0.59 1.64 15.13
CA ILE A 156 -1.82 1.46 14.36
C ILE A 156 -2.57 0.29 14.97
N ALA A 157 -3.74 0.55 15.55
CA ALA A 157 -4.59 -0.46 16.17
C ALA A 157 -5.34 -1.28 15.11
N PHE A 158 -5.31 -2.60 15.25
CA PHE A 158 -5.99 -3.53 14.34
C PHE A 158 -6.50 -4.78 15.05
N GLU A 159 -7.50 -5.43 14.45
CA GLU A 159 -8.01 -6.75 14.79
C GLU A 159 -7.93 -7.66 13.56
N LEU A 160 -7.61 -8.94 13.77
CA LEU A 160 -7.61 -9.95 12.70
C LEU A 160 -9.05 -10.42 12.48
N MET A 161 -9.50 -10.44 11.22
CA MET A 161 -10.81 -11.01 10.84
C MET A 161 -10.74 -12.52 10.58
#